data_AF-A0A285R8A2-F1
#
_entry.id   AF-A0A285R8A2-F1
#
_cell.length_a   1.000
_cell.length_b   1.000
_cell.length_c   1.000
_cell.angle_alpha   90.00
_cell.angle_beta   90.00
_cell.angle_gamma   90.00
#
_symmetry.space_group_name_H-M   'P 1'
#
loop_
_entity.id
_entity.type
_entity.pdbx_description
1 polymer ?
#
loop_
_entity_poly.entity_id
_entity_poly.type
_entity_poly.pdbx_seq_one_letter_code
_entity_poly.pdbx_strand_id
1 'polypeptide(L)'
;MYTMKTINLPILNTRKNCFILVECPEEGYFHISWLLKDNSVVLFENIQDNYPSEALVIYDSIDDYFESIQNVDWLHDEEWVVVNNAKEYGFPFFKK
;
A
#
# COMPACT_ATOMS: atom_id res chain seq x y z
N MET A 1 -6.02 23.62 7.13
CA MET A 1 -7.21 23.06 7.82
C MET A 1 -7.00 21.56 7.82
N TYR A 2 -6.89 20.92 8.98
CA TYR A 2 -6.64 19.48 9.05
C TYR A 2 -7.99 18.77 9.16
N THR A 3 -8.22 17.75 8.31
CA THR A 3 -9.40 16.90 8.40
C THR A 3 -9.07 15.73 9.32
N MET A 4 -9.80 15.61 10.43
CA MET A 4 -9.68 14.45 11.31
C MET A 4 -10.42 13.27 10.66
N LYS A 5 -9.70 12.20 10.33
CA LYS A 5 -10.28 10.94 9.85
C LYS A 5 -10.12 9.86 10.91
N THR A 6 -11.24 9.36 11.42
CA THR A 6 -11.24 8.24 12.36
C THR A 6 -11.28 6.95 11.56
N ILE A 7 -10.24 6.13 11.71
CA ILE A 7 -10.14 4.83 11.04
C ILE A 7 -10.35 3.73 12.08
N ASN A 8 -11.25 2.79 11.77
CA ASN A 8 -11.47 1.64 12.62
C ASN A 8 -10.36 0.60 12.35
N LEU A 9 -9.32 0.64 13.20
CA LEU A 9 -8.14 -0.23 13.17
C LEU A 9 -8.41 -1.76 13.06
N PRO A 10 -9.54 -2.34 13.54
CA PRO A 10 -9.77 -3.78 13.42
C PRO A 10 -9.80 -4.33 11.98
N ILE A 11 -9.94 -3.46 10.96
CA ILE A 11 -9.84 -3.85 9.54
C ILE A 11 -8.38 -4.10 9.13
N LEU A 12 -7.42 -3.48 9.81
CA LEU A 12 -5.99 -3.54 9.49
C LEU A 12 -5.27 -4.76 10.12
N ASN A 13 -5.99 -5.59 10.89
CA ASN A 13 -5.38 -6.62 11.74
C ASN A 13 -4.97 -7.92 11.01
N THR A 14 -5.16 -8.04 9.70
CA THR A 14 -4.75 -9.25 8.99
C THR A 14 -4.11 -8.94 7.64
N ARG A 15 -2.90 -9.48 7.43
CA ARG A 15 -2.26 -9.58 6.10
C ARG A 15 -3.22 -10.19 5.06
N LYS A 16 -4.14 -11.05 5.48
CA LYS A 16 -5.14 -11.71 4.61
C LYS A 16 -6.11 -10.74 3.95
N ASN A 17 -6.41 -9.61 4.58
CA ASN A 17 -7.40 -8.65 4.11
C ASN A 17 -6.74 -7.37 3.58
N CYS A 18 -5.42 -7.37 3.37
CA CYS A 18 -4.75 -6.23 2.76
C CYS A 18 -5.21 -6.08 1.29
N PHE A 19 -5.11 -4.85 0.81
CA PHE A 19 -5.32 -4.52 -0.57
C PHE A 19 -4.10 -4.91 -1.41
N ILE A 20 -2.93 -4.37 -1.02
CA ILE A 20 -1.61 -4.71 -1.55
C ILE A 20 -0.70 -5.08 -0.39
N LEU A 21 0.06 -6.16 -0.54
CA LEU A 21 1.20 -6.51 0.31
C LEU A 21 2.41 -6.73 -0.62
N VAL A 22 3.50 -6.03 -0.36
CA VAL A 22 4.80 -6.25 -1.01
C VAL A 22 5.84 -6.40 0.09
N GLU A 23 6.63 -7.45 0.02
CA GLU A 23 7.73 -7.69 0.96
C GLU A 23 9.01 -7.91 0.14
N CYS A 24 10.04 -7.11 0.39
CA CYS A 24 11.39 -7.35 -0.11
C CYS A 24 12.26 -7.79 1.08
N PRO A 25 12.44 -9.10 1.33
CA PRO A 25 13.17 -9.59 2.49
C PRO A 25 14.65 -9.23 2.47
N GLU A 26 15.24 -9.08 1.28
CA GLU A 26 16.66 -8.78 1.09
C GLU A 26 17.01 -7.35 1.50
N GLU A 27 16.16 -6.38 1.14
CA GLU A 27 16.32 -4.97 1.51
C GLU A 27 15.57 -4.60 2.81
N GLY A 28 14.79 -5.53 3.35
CA GLY A 28 13.97 -5.29 4.54
C GLY A 28 12.81 -4.33 4.30
N TYR A 29 12.40 -4.12 3.04
CA TYR A 29 11.29 -3.24 2.70
C TYR A 29 9.94 -3.94 2.83
N PHE A 30 8.96 -3.16 3.24
CA PHE A 30 7.61 -3.65 3.49
C PHE A 30 6.59 -2.60 3.08
N HIS A 31 5.59 -3.01 2.31
CA HIS A 31 4.45 -2.17 1.95
C HIS A 31 3.17 -2.96 2.19
N ILE A 32 2.26 -2.40 2.99
CA ILE A 32 0.94 -2.96 3.20
C ILE A 32 -0.11 -1.87 3.13
N SER A 33 -1.13 -2.09 2.32
CA SER A 33 -2.26 -1.17 2.21
C SER A 33 -3.59 -1.85 2.49
N TRP A 34 -4.60 -1.07 2.83
CA TRP A 34 -5.98 -1.50 3.00
C TRP A 34 -6.92 -0.50 2.35
N LEU A 35 -7.81 -1.03 1.51
CA LEU A 35 -8.89 -0.27 0.92
C LEU A 35 -10.06 -0.18 1.91
N LEU A 36 -10.47 1.04 2.23
CA LEU A 36 -11.60 1.32 3.10
C LEU A 36 -12.91 1.40 2.29
N LYS A 37 -14.04 1.30 2.99
CA LYS A 37 -15.38 1.33 2.39
C LYS A 37 -15.73 2.65 1.68
N ASP A 38 -15.03 3.72 2.02
CA ASP A 38 -15.21 5.06 1.45
C ASP A 38 -14.24 5.33 0.29
N ASN A 39 -13.63 4.28 -0.28
CA ASN A 39 -12.59 4.32 -1.31
C ASN A 39 -11.27 4.98 -0.90
N SER A 40 -11.08 5.33 0.37
CA SER A 40 -9.77 5.77 0.83
C SER A 40 -8.84 4.59 1.08
N VAL A 41 -7.54 4.85 1.02
CA VAL A 41 -6.51 3.81 1.22
C VAL A 41 -5.67 4.17 2.43
N VAL A 42 -5.53 3.22 3.35
CA VAL A 42 -4.53 3.30 4.42
C VAL A 42 -3.31 2.53 3.98
N LEU A 43 -2.15 3.14 4.06
CA LEU A 43 -0.86 2.53 3.76
C LEU A 43 0.01 2.57 5.01
N PHE A 44 0.67 1.45 5.30
CA PHE A 44 1.86 1.42 6.14
C PHE A 44 3.05 0.92 5.32
N GLU A 45 4.17 1.63 5.38
CA GLU A 45 5.42 1.24 4.73
C GLU A 45 6.60 1.29 5.70
N ASN A 46 7.56 0.39 5.49
CA ASN A 46 8.88 0.42 6.11
C ASN A 46 9.95 0.34 5.01
N ILE A 47 10.83 1.34 4.97
CA ILE A 47 11.97 1.43 4.07
C ILE A 47 13.17 1.85 4.91
N GLN A 48 14.02 0.90 5.31
CA GLN A 48 15.07 1.12 6.32
C GLN A 48 16.08 2.21 5.92
N ASP A 49 16.31 2.36 4.62
CA ASP A 49 17.28 3.30 4.06
C ASP A 49 16.72 4.71 3.80
N ASN A 50 15.46 4.98 4.18
CA ASN A 50 14.81 6.28 4.02
C ASN A 50 14.47 6.94 5.38
N TYR A 51 14.35 8.28 5.40
CA TYR A 51 13.76 9.00 6.54
C TYR A 51 12.47 9.73 6.12
N PRO A 52 11.32 9.47 6.78
CA PRO A 52 11.16 8.50 7.86
C PRO A 52 11.27 7.06 7.34
N SER A 53 11.82 6.17 8.18
CA SER A 53 11.96 4.75 7.83
C SER A 53 10.63 4.02 7.88
N GLU A 54 9.64 4.61 8.55
CA GLU A 54 8.28 4.09 8.68
C GLU A 54 7.30 5.22 8.40
N ALA A 55 6.29 4.94 7.58
CA ALA A 55 5.23 5.91 7.31
C ALA A 55 3.87 5.23 7.36
N LEU A 56 2.90 5.94 7.97
CA LEU A 56 1.48 5.62 7.90
C LEU A 56 0.80 6.76 7.14
N VAL A 57 0.27 6.45 5.96
CA VAL A 57 -0.32 7.44 5.04
C VAL A 57 -1.77 7.08 4.76
N ILE A 58 -2.61 8.09 4.62
CA ILE A 58 -4.01 7.93 4.21
C ILE A 58 -4.17 8.71 2.91
N TYR A 59 -4.55 8.00 1.84
CA TYR A 59 -4.97 8.58 0.57
C TYR A 59 -6.47 8.73 0.56
N ASP A 60 -6.97 9.86 0.07
CA ASP A 60 -8.42 10.15 0.05
C ASP A 60 -9.17 9.28 -0.96
N SER A 61 -8.48 8.78 -1.99
CA SER A 61 -9.05 7.88 -3.01
C SER A 61 -8.08 6.77 -3.43
N ILE A 62 -8.64 5.72 -4.08
CA ILE A 62 -7.86 4.66 -4.73
C ILE A 62 -6.97 5.23 -5.84
N ASP A 63 -7.49 6.21 -6.60
CA ASP A 63 -6.79 6.80 -7.73
C ASP A 63 -5.55 7.57 -7.26
N ASP A 64 -5.67 8.38 -6.20
CA ASP A 64 -4.53 9.11 -5.61
C ASP A 64 -3.44 8.14 -5.13
N TYR A 65 -3.85 7.02 -4.52
CA TYR A 65 -2.96 5.97 -4.06
C TYR A 65 -2.25 5.27 -5.22
N PHE A 66 -2.96 4.94 -6.29
CA PHE A 66 -2.35 4.32 -7.46
C PHE A 66 -1.41 5.29 -8.19
N GLU A 67 -1.80 6.56 -8.30
CA GLU A 67 -0.95 7.60 -8.88
C GLU A 67 0.37 7.74 -8.12
N SER A 68 0.34 7.64 -6.79
CA SER A 68 1.54 7.76 -5.95
C SER A 68 2.49 6.56 -6.06
N ILE A 69 1.98 5.34 -6.31
CA ILE A 69 2.81 4.12 -6.33
C ILE A 69 3.17 3.63 -7.74
N GLN A 70 2.57 4.17 -8.80
CA GLN A 70 2.70 3.63 -10.17
C GLN A 70 4.14 3.64 -10.72
N ASN A 71 5.01 4.51 -10.21
CA ASN A 71 6.40 4.65 -10.65
C ASN A 71 7.41 4.14 -9.62
N VAL A 72 6.96 3.38 -8.62
CA VAL A 72 7.82 2.85 -7.55
C VAL A 72 8.24 1.43 -7.91
N ASP A 73 9.41 1.29 -8.53
CA ASP A 73 9.85 0.04 -9.20
C ASP A 73 9.70 -1.22 -8.33
N TRP A 74 10.14 -1.18 -7.06
CA TRP A 74 10.10 -2.33 -6.15
C TRP A 74 8.68 -2.79 -5.79
N LEU A 75 7.67 -1.93 -5.92
CA LEU A 75 6.27 -2.31 -5.70
C LEU A 75 5.69 -3.10 -6.88
N HIS A 76 6.35 -3.12 -8.03
CA HIS A 76 5.89 -3.80 -9.24
C HIS A 76 6.71 -5.05 -9.56
N ASP A 77 7.67 -5.42 -8.70
CA ASP A 77 8.47 -6.62 -8.87
C ASP A 77 7.64 -7.88 -8.55
N GLU A 78 7.41 -8.71 -9.57
CA GLU A 78 6.59 -9.94 -9.45
C GLU A 78 7.12 -10.91 -8.39
N GLU A 79 8.42 -10.88 -8.10
CA GLU A 79 9.02 -11.77 -7.10
C GLU A 79 8.66 -11.37 -5.66
N TRP A 80 8.31 -10.10 -5.44
CA TRP A 80 8.11 -9.50 -4.11
C TRP A 80 6.64 -9.20 -3.79
N VAL A 81 5.79 -9.21 -4.82
CA VAL A 81 4.39 -8.80 -4.73
C VAL A 81 3.48 -9.95 -4.28
N VAL A 82 2.87 -9.80 -3.10
CA VAL A 82 1.83 -10.68 -2.55
C VAL A 82 0.46 -9.99 -2.71
N VAL A 83 -0.13 -10.01 -3.91
CA VAL A 83 -1.45 -9.37 -4.11
C VAL A 83 -2.58 -10.23 -3.53
N ASN A 84 -3.33 -9.66 -2.58
CA ASN A 84 -4.53 -10.30 -2.05
C ASN A 84 -5.82 -9.79 -2.72
N ASN A 85 -5.91 -8.53 -3.19
CA ASN A 85 -7.15 -8.00 -3.82
C ASN A 85 -6.95 -6.97 -4.97
N ALA A 86 -5.80 -6.33 -5.11
CA ALA A 86 -5.61 -5.25 -6.11
C ALA A 86 -5.55 -5.69 -7.59
N LYS A 87 -5.53 -7.00 -7.87
CA LYS A 87 -5.49 -7.54 -9.25
C LYS A 87 -6.68 -7.08 -10.09
N GLU A 88 -7.86 -6.92 -9.48
CA GLU A 88 -9.06 -6.46 -10.20
C GLU A 88 -8.96 -5.00 -10.68
N TYR A 89 -8.03 -4.23 -10.10
CA TYR A 89 -7.73 -2.85 -10.49
C TYR A 89 -6.52 -2.75 -11.45
N GLY A 90 -5.99 -3.88 -11.92
CA GLY A 90 -4.86 -3.91 -12.85
C GLY A 90 -3.49 -3.73 -12.19
N PHE A 91 -3.36 -4.00 -10.88
CA PHE A 91 -2.08 -4.00 -10.17
C PHE A 91 -1.42 -5.41 -10.13
N PRO A 92 -0.08 -5.51 -10.24
CA PRO A 92 0.87 -4.42 -10.49
C PRO A 92 0.75 -3.91 -11.93
N PHE A 93 1.15 -2.66 -12.17
CA PHE A 93 1.01 -2.02 -13.48
C PHE A 93 2.09 -2.56 -14.41
N PHE A 94 1.85 -3.75 -14.96
CA PHE A 94 2.74 -4.32 -15.96
C PHE A 94 2.78 -3.38 -17.17
N LYS A 95 3.94 -2.76 -17.40
CA LYS A 95 4.19 -2.01 -18.63
C LYS A 95 3.97 -2.97 -19.80
N LYS A 96 3.01 -2.64 -20.66
CA LYS A 96 2.87 -3.27 -21.97
C LYS A 96 4.06 -2.94 -22.85
#